data_AF-A0A8X6YSH7-F1
#
_entry.id   AF-A0A8X6YSH7-F1
#
_cell.length_a   1.000
_cell.length_b   1.000
_cell.length_c   1.000
_cell.angle_alpha   90.00
_cell.angle_beta   90.00
_cell.angle_gamma   90.00
#
_symmetry.space_group_name_H-M   'P 1'
#
loop_
_entity.id
_entity.type
_entity.pdbx_description
1 polymer ?
#
loop_
_entity_poly.entity_id
_entity_poly.type
_entity_poly.pdbx_seq_one_letter_code
_entity_poly.pdbx_strand_id
1 'polypeptide(L)'
;MNTQLRRFDFSDYLLDDELLESIRKQQNETPKTRLECLKSFRDKLSDIFENYLPSSTTLVQPMIRFTALPFRANDLTPVVIFRLGLINFEYISFEELLKLIFLITETLLLNQLTQLTGITTIIDFNEWSYQQIRYIFPSRMSVCYNVFHSACSLRIKHLHLVNTPGLLYYLYKYLISSFSQKIKKEK
;
A
#
# COMPACT_ATOMS: atom_id res chain seq x y z
N MET A 1 -2.49 -0.81 -40.28
CA MET A 1 -1.67 0.01 -39.36
C MET A 1 -1.21 -0.91 -38.24
N ASN A 2 0.06 -1.32 -38.26
CA ASN A 2 0.66 -2.17 -37.23
C ASN A 2 0.97 -1.32 -36.00
N THR A 3 0.13 -1.39 -34.97
CA THR A 3 0.45 -0.82 -33.66
C THR A 3 1.30 -1.84 -32.92
N GLN A 4 2.63 -1.74 -33.07
CA GLN A 4 3.53 -2.45 -32.18
C GLN A 4 3.26 -1.98 -30.75
N LEU A 5 2.73 -2.87 -29.92
CA LEU A 5 2.72 -2.73 -28.47
C LEU A 5 4.19 -2.58 -28.05
N ARG A 6 4.62 -1.34 -27.76
CA ARG A 6 5.88 -1.13 -27.05
C ARG A 6 5.78 -1.95 -25.76
N ARG A 7 6.75 -2.82 -25.53
CA ARG A 7 7.00 -3.36 -24.19
C ARG A 7 7.08 -2.15 -23.25
N PHE A 8 6.08 -2.01 -22.39
CA PHE A 8 6.12 -1.07 -21.28
C PHE A 8 7.24 -1.53 -20.34
N ASP A 9 8.37 -0.85 -20.40
CA ASP A 9 9.46 -1.09 -19.46
C ASP A 9 9.18 -0.27 -18.19
N PHE A 10 9.21 -0.92 -17.04
CA PHE A 10 8.89 -0.31 -15.75
C PHE A 10 9.96 0.72 -15.30
N SER A 11 11.10 0.80 -16.02
CA SER A 11 12.09 1.87 -15.85
C SER A 11 11.50 3.26 -16.05
N ASP A 12 10.44 3.38 -16.85
CA ASP A 12 9.88 4.68 -17.25
C ASP A 12 8.90 5.25 -16.21
N TYR A 13 8.48 4.43 -15.23
CA TYR A 13 7.61 4.80 -14.10
C TYR A 13 8.33 4.81 -12.75
N LEU A 14 9.63 4.48 -12.74
CA LEU A 14 10.47 4.79 -11.59
C LEU A 14 10.50 6.31 -11.48
N LEU A 15 9.62 6.83 -10.62
CA LEU A 15 9.66 8.13 -9.93
C LEU A 15 10.76 9.03 -10.52
N ASP A 16 10.36 10.05 -11.31
CA ASP A 16 11.28 10.99 -11.97
C ASP A 16 12.51 11.28 -11.10
N ASP A 17 13.72 11.26 -11.65
CA ASP A 17 14.97 11.23 -10.86
C ASP A 17 15.05 12.37 -9.82
N GLU A 18 14.44 13.51 -10.14
CA GLU A 18 14.27 14.70 -9.30
C GLU A 18 13.38 14.44 -8.06
N LEU A 19 12.35 13.64 -8.25
CA LEU A 19 11.32 13.29 -7.29
C LEU A 19 11.81 12.13 -6.40
N LEU A 20 12.59 11.19 -6.96
CA LEU A 20 13.47 10.31 -6.18
C LEU A 20 14.46 11.11 -5.33
N GLU A 21 15.11 12.15 -5.87
CA GLU A 21 16.01 13.02 -5.09
C GLU A 21 15.31 13.76 -3.94
N SER A 22 14.09 14.24 -4.14
CA SER A 22 13.32 14.93 -3.10
C SER A 22 12.93 14.00 -1.94
N ILE A 23 12.56 12.75 -2.24
CA ILE A 23 12.29 11.70 -1.24
C ILE A 23 13.60 11.23 -0.58
N ARG A 24 14.69 11.07 -1.34
CA ARG A 24 16.05 10.72 -0.85
C ARG A 24 16.55 11.71 0.21
N LYS A 25 16.29 13.02 0.02
CA LYS A 25 16.67 14.07 0.97
C LYS A 25 15.85 14.07 2.26
N GLN A 26 14.60 13.60 2.24
CA GLN A 26 13.72 13.60 3.42
C GLN A 26 13.93 12.43 4.39
N GLN A 27 14.51 11.31 3.94
CA GLN A 27 14.53 10.06 4.72
C GLN A 27 15.92 9.61 5.20
N ASN A 28 17.01 10.34 4.88
CA ASN A 28 18.39 9.98 5.24
C ASN A 28 18.86 8.57 4.80
N GLU A 29 18.18 7.94 3.83
CA GLU A 29 18.54 6.61 3.31
C GLU A 29 19.28 6.72 1.97
N THR A 30 20.29 5.86 1.76
CA THR A 30 21.08 5.91 0.51
C THR A 30 20.31 5.31 -0.67
N PRO A 31 20.45 5.83 -1.91
CA PRO A 31 19.77 5.33 -3.10
C PRO A 31 19.96 3.83 -3.39
N LYS A 32 21.11 3.27 -2.99
CA LYS A 32 21.47 1.85 -3.18
C LYS A 32 20.61 0.92 -2.32
N THR A 33 20.43 1.28 -1.04
CA THR A 33 19.61 0.53 -0.09
C THR A 33 18.17 0.39 -0.58
N ARG A 34 17.65 1.44 -1.23
CA ARG A 34 16.29 1.47 -1.74
C ARG A 34 16.07 0.62 -2.99
N LEU A 35 17.02 0.63 -3.93
CA LEU A 35 16.98 -0.26 -5.10
C LEU A 35 17.04 -1.74 -4.67
N GLU A 36 17.87 -2.05 -3.66
CA GLU A 36 17.93 -3.37 -3.04
C GLU A 36 16.61 -3.73 -2.34
N CYS A 37 15.97 -2.78 -1.64
CA CYS A 37 14.64 -2.97 -1.08
C CYS A 37 13.59 -3.26 -2.16
N LEU A 38 13.57 -2.50 -3.26
CA LEU A 38 12.66 -2.71 -4.40
C LEU A 38 12.86 -4.07 -5.07
N LYS A 39 14.11 -4.54 -5.21
CA LYS A 39 14.41 -5.88 -5.71
C LYS A 39 13.92 -6.96 -4.73
N SER A 40 14.25 -6.83 -3.44
CA SER A 40 13.81 -7.75 -2.40
C SER A 40 12.28 -7.79 -2.23
N PHE A 41 11.60 -6.71 -2.59
CA PHE A 41 10.16 -6.56 -2.59
C PHE A 41 9.50 -7.42 -3.66
N ARG A 42 10.02 -7.39 -4.90
CA ARG A 42 9.55 -8.27 -5.98
C ARG A 42 9.77 -9.74 -5.63
N ASP A 43 10.88 -10.08 -5.00
CA ASP A 43 11.18 -11.48 -4.66
C ASP A 43 10.26 -12.00 -3.54
N LYS A 44 9.94 -11.19 -2.53
CA LYS A 44 9.12 -11.59 -1.37
C LYS A 44 7.62 -11.66 -1.65
N LEU A 45 7.16 -10.93 -2.65
CA LEU A 45 5.75 -10.82 -3.04
C LEU A 45 5.56 -11.10 -4.53
N SER A 46 6.35 -12.02 -5.09
CA SER A 46 6.37 -12.30 -6.53
C SER A 46 4.99 -12.65 -7.09
N ASP A 47 4.15 -13.31 -6.31
CA ASP A 47 2.75 -13.63 -6.61
C ASP A 47 1.86 -12.37 -6.76
N ILE A 48 2.15 -11.31 -6.01
CA ILE A 48 1.47 -10.02 -6.09
C ILE A 48 2.03 -9.19 -7.25
N PHE A 49 3.31 -9.33 -7.61
CA PHE A 49 3.94 -8.57 -8.70
C PHE A 49 3.93 -9.28 -10.06
N GLU A 50 3.42 -10.51 -10.11
CA GLU A 50 3.16 -11.19 -11.38
C GLU A 50 2.03 -10.50 -12.14
N ASN A 51 2.27 -10.18 -13.42
CA ASN A 51 1.34 -9.43 -14.28
C ASN A 51 0.80 -8.15 -13.60
N TYR A 52 1.69 -7.38 -12.98
CA TYR A 52 1.36 -6.19 -12.20
C TYR A 52 0.97 -4.99 -13.07
N LEU A 53 -0.27 -4.99 -13.57
CA LEU A 53 -0.82 -3.92 -14.42
C LEU A 53 -2.26 -3.62 -14.01
N PRO A 54 -2.76 -2.38 -14.21
CA PRO A 54 -4.17 -2.08 -13.97
C PRO A 54 -5.13 -3.00 -14.74
N SER A 55 -4.77 -3.39 -15.96
CA SER A 55 -5.59 -4.30 -16.78
C SER A 55 -5.78 -5.68 -16.15
N SER A 56 -4.83 -6.18 -15.36
CA SER A 56 -4.94 -7.50 -14.70
C SER A 56 -5.81 -7.48 -13.45
N THR A 57 -6.22 -6.29 -12.98
CA THR A 57 -7.07 -6.12 -11.77
C THR A 57 -8.49 -5.68 -12.11
N THR A 58 -8.87 -5.65 -13.39
CA THR A 58 -10.16 -5.15 -13.88
C THR A 58 -11.37 -5.82 -13.24
N LEU A 59 -11.28 -7.12 -12.92
CA LEU A 59 -12.35 -7.85 -12.23
C LEU A 59 -12.52 -7.42 -10.77
N VAL A 60 -11.44 -7.04 -10.10
CA VAL A 60 -11.40 -6.74 -8.67
C VAL A 60 -11.65 -5.25 -8.39
N GLN A 61 -11.30 -4.37 -9.34
CA GLN A 61 -11.57 -2.93 -9.28
C GLN A 61 -13.00 -2.55 -8.84
N PRO A 62 -14.08 -3.10 -9.43
CA PRO A 62 -15.44 -2.76 -9.01
C PRO A 62 -15.84 -3.37 -7.66
N MET A 63 -15.09 -4.36 -7.15
CA MET A 63 -15.40 -5.07 -5.91
C MET A 63 -14.79 -4.39 -4.68
N ILE A 64 -13.72 -3.62 -4.86
CA ILE A 64 -13.08 -2.90 -3.77
C ILE A 64 -13.76 -1.55 -3.49
N ARG A 65 -13.63 -1.08 -2.25
CA ARG A 65 -14.13 0.23 -1.80
C ARG A 65 -12.98 1.03 -1.22
N PHE A 66 -12.00 1.31 -2.08
CA PHE A 66 -10.84 2.13 -1.78
C PHE A 66 -10.94 3.43 -2.59
N THR A 67 -11.06 4.56 -1.91
CA THR A 67 -11.34 5.84 -2.54
C THR A 67 -10.47 6.93 -1.95
N ALA A 68 -9.74 7.63 -2.80
CA ALA A 68 -9.09 8.88 -2.42
C ALA A 68 -10.11 10.03 -2.54
N LEU A 69 -10.25 10.82 -1.49
CA LEU A 69 -11.13 11.98 -1.48
C LEU A 69 -10.53 13.10 -2.33
N PRO A 70 -11.36 13.96 -2.94
CA PRO A 70 -10.88 15.06 -3.77
C PRO A 70 -10.22 16.19 -2.97
N PHE A 71 -10.27 16.10 -1.64
CA PHE A 71 -9.70 17.07 -0.71
C PHE A 71 -8.60 16.45 0.16
N ARG A 72 -7.72 17.33 0.64
CA ARG A 72 -6.66 17.01 1.59
C ARG A 72 -7.09 17.41 3.00
N ALA A 73 -6.54 16.75 4.01
CA ALA A 73 -6.70 17.17 5.40
C ALA A 73 -5.95 18.48 5.68
N ASN A 74 -6.13 19.05 6.87
CA ASN A 74 -5.50 20.32 7.27
C ASN A 74 -3.97 20.30 7.20
N ASP A 75 -3.37 19.12 7.27
CA ASP A 75 -1.94 18.90 7.19
C ASP A 75 -1.45 18.55 5.77
N LEU A 76 -2.30 18.80 4.78
CA LEU A 76 -2.10 18.59 3.34
C LEU A 76 -1.98 17.13 2.90
N THR A 77 -2.24 16.17 3.78
CA THR A 77 -2.31 14.75 3.37
C THR A 77 -3.55 14.48 2.54
N PRO A 78 -3.47 13.72 1.43
CA PRO A 78 -4.67 13.19 0.81
C PRO A 78 -5.33 12.19 1.75
N VAL A 79 -6.65 12.24 1.82
CA VAL A 79 -7.46 11.34 2.66
C VAL A 79 -7.95 10.18 1.81
N VAL A 80 -7.65 8.98 2.25
CA VAL A 80 -8.04 7.73 1.60
C VAL A 80 -8.98 6.97 2.52
N ILE A 81 -10.14 6.57 1.99
CA ILE A 81 -11.11 5.73 2.69
C ILE A 81 -11.05 4.33 2.10
N PHE A 82 -10.85 3.34 2.96
CA PHE A 82 -10.87 1.93 2.62
C PHE A 82 -11.96 1.22 3.42
N ARG A 83 -13.09 0.93 2.79
CA ARG A 83 -14.19 0.18 3.41
C ARG A 83 -13.95 -1.32 3.28
N LEU A 84 -13.08 -1.81 4.16
CA LEU A 84 -12.63 -3.19 4.19
C LEU A 84 -13.75 -4.16 4.59
N GLY A 85 -14.71 -3.74 5.44
CA GLY A 85 -15.84 -4.58 5.83
C GLY A 85 -16.80 -4.96 4.70
N LEU A 86 -16.84 -4.18 3.60
CA LEU A 86 -17.68 -4.46 2.43
C LEU A 86 -17.04 -5.43 1.44
N ILE A 87 -15.80 -5.88 1.68
CA ILE A 87 -15.07 -6.76 0.77
C ILE A 87 -15.47 -8.21 1.00
N ASN A 88 -15.90 -8.88 -0.08
CA ASN A 88 -16.17 -10.30 -0.04
C ASN A 88 -14.97 -11.12 -0.53
N PHE A 89 -14.21 -11.67 0.43
CA PHE A 89 -13.04 -12.53 0.19
C PHE A 89 -13.38 -13.95 -0.33
N GLU A 90 -14.65 -14.28 -0.55
CA GLU A 90 -15.03 -15.48 -1.30
C GLU A 90 -14.81 -15.30 -2.81
N TYR A 91 -14.87 -14.05 -3.29
CA TYR A 91 -14.75 -13.72 -4.71
C TYR A 91 -13.42 -13.06 -5.08
N ILE A 92 -12.69 -12.56 -4.08
CA ILE A 92 -11.36 -11.95 -4.30
C ILE A 92 -10.34 -12.55 -3.34
N SER A 93 -9.16 -12.87 -3.86
CA SER A 93 -8.03 -13.26 -3.04
C SER A 93 -7.42 -12.06 -2.31
N PHE A 94 -6.72 -12.34 -1.22
CA PHE A 94 -5.98 -11.31 -0.48
C PHE A 94 -4.86 -10.70 -1.34
N GLU A 95 -4.24 -11.50 -2.19
CA GLU A 95 -3.17 -11.12 -3.12
C GLU A 95 -3.67 -10.16 -4.20
N GLU A 96 -4.84 -10.44 -4.80
CA GLU A 96 -5.45 -9.53 -5.78
C GLU A 96 -5.86 -8.20 -5.15
N LEU A 97 -6.40 -8.23 -3.92
CA LEU A 97 -6.70 -7.04 -3.16
C LEU A 97 -5.43 -6.20 -2.94
N LEU A 98 -4.35 -6.83 -2.48
CA LEU A 98 -3.08 -6.14 -2.24
C LEU A 98 -2.48 -5.59 -3.54
N LYS A 99 -2.47 -6.35 -4.63
CA LYS A 99 -2.02 -5.92 -5.96
C LYS A 99 -2.70 -4.61 -6.36
N LEU A 100 -4.02 -4.54 -6.20
CA LEU A 100 -4.78 -3.36 -6.53
C LEU A 100 -4.51 -2.19 -5.57
N ILE A 101 -4.36 -2.44 -4.26
CA ILE A 101 -3.99 -1.39 -3.28
C ILE A 101 -2.60 -0.82 -3.62
N PHE A 102 -1.63 -1.66 -4.00
CA PHE A 102 -0.31 -1.20 -4.44
C PHE A 102 -0.42 -0.29 -5.67
N LEU A 103 -1.16 -0.69 -6.70
CA LEU A 103 -1.34 0.11 -7.92
C LEU A 103 -1.99 1.48 -7.63
N ILE A 104 -3.02 1.50 -6.78
CA ILE A 104 -3.68 2.75 -6.37
C ILE A 104 -2.70 3.64 -5.59
N THR A 105 -1.92 3.04 -4.68
CA THR A 105 -0.95 3.76 -3.87
C THR A 105 0.16 4.37 -4.72
N GLU A 106 0.70 3.63 -5.69
CA GLU A 106 1.69 4.14 -6.63
C GLU A 106 1.12 5.31 -7.44
N THR A 107 -0.15 5.22 -7.84
CA THR A 107 -0.84 6.32 -8.52
C THR A 107 -0.93 7.58 -7.62
N LEU A 108 -1.23 7.42 -6.32
CA LEU A 108 -1.25 8.53 -5.36
C LEU A 108 0.14 9.16 -5.18
N LEU A 109 1.18 8.34 -5.26
CA LEU A 109 2.57 8.75 -5.18
C LEU A 109 3.08 9.42 -6.45
N LEU A 110 2.32 9.49 -7.56
CA LEU A 110 2.69 10.36 -8.69
C LEU A 110 2.64 11.85 -8.32
N ASN A 111 1.90 12.22 -7.27
CA ASN A 111 1.82 13.58 -6.79
C ASN A 111 2.94 13.89 -5.79
N GLN A 112 3.82 14.85 -6.14
CA GLN A 112 4.95 15.26 -5.28
C GLN A 112 4.52 15.70 -3.88
N LEU A 113 3.44 16.47 -3.76
CA LEU A 113 2.94 16.90 -2.45
C LEU A 113 2.54 15.69 -1.60
N THR A 114 1.90 14.68 -2.18
CA THR A 114 1.56 13.43 -1.48
C THR A 114 2.79 12.69 -0.96
N GLN A 115 3.89 12.67 -1.70
CA GLN A 115 5.13 12.03 -1.24
C GLN A 115 5.71 12.75 -0.02
N LEU A 116 5.72 14.09 -0.06
CA LEU A 116 6.22 14.93 1.03
C LEU A 116 5.33 14.85 2.26
N THR A 117 4.01 14.94 2.08
CA THR A 117 3.04 14.99 3.17
C THR A 117 2.68 13.61 3.72
N GLY A 118 2.92 12.55 2.95
CA GLY A 118 2.36 11.22 3.23
C GLY A 118 0.86 11.17 2.96
N ILE A 119 0.20 10.11 3.42
CA ILE A 119 -1.24 9.86 3.29
C ILE A 119 -1.94 9.73 4.65
N THR A 120 -3.21 10.10 4.68
CA THR A 120 -4.13 9.80 5.80
C THR A 120 -5.08 8.71 5.37
N THR A 121 -5.08 7.58 6.06
CA THR A 121 -5.89 6.41 5.72
C THR A 121 -6.96 6.19 6.78
N ILE A 122 -8.20 6.02 6.34
CA ILE A 122 -9.34 5.61 7.16
C ILE A 122 -9.73 4.20 6.70
N ILE A 123 -9.62 3.21 7.58
CA ILE A 123 -10.09 1.84 7.33
C ILE A 123 -11.39 1.65 8.08
N ASP A 124 -12.45 1.39 7.34
CA ASP A 124 -13.79 1.16 7.86
C ASP A 124 -14.12 -0.35 7.82
N PHE A 125 -14.34 -0.89 9.02
CA PHE A 125 -14.71 -2.28 9.24
C PHE A 125 -16.22 -2.49 9.40
N ASN A 126 -17.05 -1.50 9.05
CA ASN A 126 -18.49 -1.71 9.03
C ASN A 126 -18.87 -2.88 8.10
N GLU A 127 -19.74 -3.77 8.57
CA GLU A 127 -20.10 -5.05 7.93
C GLU A 127 -18.99 -6.13 7.92
N TRP A 128 -17.87 -5.91 8.60
CA TRP A 128 -16.85 -6.94 8.77
C TRP A 128 -17.37 -8.13 9.58
N SER A 129 -17.25 -9.34 9.01
CA SER A 129 -17.62 -10.59 9.68
C SER A 129 -16.40 -11.26 10.34
N TYR A 130 -16.59 -11.88 11.51
CA TYR A 130 -15.54 -12.69 12.14
C TYR A 130 -15.03 -13.82 11.23
N GLN A 131 -15.85 -14.32 10.31
CA GLN A 131 -15.42 -15.34 9.34
C GLN A 131 -14.38 -14.79 8.36
N GLN A 132 -14.42 -13.48 8.04
CA GLN A 132 -13.49 -12.86 7.11
C GLN A 132 -12.07 -12.80 7.67
N ILE A 133 -11.88 -12.93 8.99
CA ILE A 133 -10.56 -12.90 9.62
C ILE A 133 -9.64 -14.00 9.11
N ARG A 134 -10.20 -15.14 8.66
CA ARG A 134 -9.42 -16.27 8.14
C ARG A 134 -8.68 -15.94 6.85
N TYR A 135 -9.13 -14.93 6.12
CA TYR A 135 -8.47 -14.44 4.90
C TYR A 135 -7.37 -13.42 5.20
N ILE A 136 -7.30 -12.93 6.44
CA ILE A 136 -6.28 -12.01 6.90
C ILE A 136 -5.19 -12.79 7.63
N PHE A 137 -4.02 -12.93 7.00
CA PHE A 137 -2.87 -13.61 7.59
C PHE A 137 -1.91 -12.58 8.23
N PRO A 138 -1.71 -12.59 9.57
CA PRO A 138 -0.89 -11.58 10.26
C PRO A 138 0.56 -11.51 9.80
N SER A 139 1.17 -12.67 9.50
CA SER A 139 2.51 -12.77 8.94
C SER A 139 2.58 -12.10 7.56
N ARG A 140 1.60 -12.36 6.70
CA ARG A 140 1.51 -11.79 5.35
C ARG A 140 1.29 -10.28 5.40
N MET A 141 0.38 -9.79 6.23
CA MET A 141 0.19 -8.34 6.45
C MET A 141 1.48 -7.65 6.91
N SER A 142 2.24 -8.27 7.80
CA SER A 142 3.50 -7.72 8.27
C SER A 142 4.53 -7.60 7.14
N VAL A 143 4.61 -8.60 6.25
CA VAL A 143 5.48 -8.53 5.06
C VAL A 143 5.01 -7.40 4.15
N CYS A 144 3.72 -7.33 3.84
CA CYS A 144 3.16 -6.31 2.95
C CYS A 144 3.36 -4.90 3.49
N TYR A 145 3.15 -4.68 4.79
CA TYR A 145 3.40 -3.40 5.43
C TYR A 145 4.87 -2.98 5.37
N ASN A 146 5.79 -3.89 5.75
CA ASN A 146 7.23 -3.61 5.68
C ASN A 146 7.65 -3.23 4.26
N VAL A 147 7.08 -3.94 3.29
CA VAL A 147 7.24 -3.66 1.88
C VAL A 147 6.67 -2.28 1.48
N PHE A 148 5.43 -1.94 1.85
CA PHE A 148 4.81 -0.64 1.55
C PHE A 148 5.66 0.51 2.07
N HIS A 149 6.15 0.35 3.30
CA HIS A 149 6.96 1.36 3.98
C HIS A 149 8.35 1.49 3.36
N SER A 150 9.08 0.37 3.21
CA SER A 150 10.47 0.37 2.74
C SER A 150 10.59 0.55 1.22
N ALA A 151 9.77 -0.12 0.42
CA ALA A 151 9.89 -0.16 -1.04
C ALA A 151 9.12 0.97 -1.73
N CYS A 152 7.86 1.23 -1.33
CA CYS A 152 7.03 2.26 -1.97
C CYS A 152 7.23 3.67 -1.40
N SER A 153 7.99 3.84 -0.31
CA SER A 153 8.16 5.15 0.36
C SER A 153 6.85 5.75 0.87
N LEU A 154 5.78 4.94 0.90
CA LEU A 154 4.48 5.43 1.30
C LEU A 154 4.52 5.71 2.79
N ARG A 155 4.50 6.99 3.13
CA ARG A 155 4.39 7.42 4.52
C ARG A 155 2.92 7.52 4.90
N ILE A 156 2.44 6.56 5.70
CA ILE A 156 1.12 6.66 6.33
C ILE A 156 1.28 7.60 7.54
N LYS A 157 0.81 8.84 7.41
CA LYS A 157 0.93 9.85 8.47
C LYS A 157 -0.10 9.66 9.56
N HIS A 158 -1.33 9.35 9.15
CA HIS A 158 -2.43 9.05 10.05
C HIS A 158 -3.16 7.79 9.60
N LEU A 159 -3.42 6.88 10.54
CA LEU A 159 -4.21 5.67 10.31
C LEU A 159 -5.37 5.67 11.30
N HIS A 160 -6.59 5.78 10.77
CA HIS A 160 -7.82 5.73 11.54
C HIS A 160 -8.52 4.40 11.27
N LEU A 161 -8.78 3.63 12.31
CA LEU A 161 -9.59 2.41 12.23
C LEU A 161 -10.95 2.71 12.84
N VAL A 162 -12.02 2.57 12.05
CA VAL A 162 -13.39 2.85 12.48
C VAL A 162 -14.25 1.59 12.37
N ASN A 163 -15.28 1.48 13.21
CA ASN A 163 -16.16 0.31 13.29
C ASN A 163 -15.40 -1.02 13.53
N THR A 164 -14.24 -0.95 14.18
CA THR A 164 -13.36 -2.11 14.39
C THR A 164 -13.99 -3.10 15.39
N PRO A 165 -14.26 -4.36 15.00
CA PRO A 165 -14.69 -5.39 15.94
C PRO A 165 -13.59 -5.70 16.95
N GLY A 166 -13.97 -6.03 18.19
CA GLY A 166 -13.03 -6.13 19.33
C GLY A 166 -11.86 -7.11 19.13
N LEU A 167 -12.00 -8.11 18.26
CA LEU A 167 -10.92 -9.06 17.97
C LEU A 167 -9.87 -8.50 16.99
N LEU A 168 -10.27 -7.62 16.06
CA LEU A 168 -9.34 -6.92 15.17
C LEU A 168 -8.44 -5.92 15.92
N TYR A 169 -8.87 -5.43 17.09
CA TYR A 169 -8.04 -4.61 17.97
C TYR A 169 -6.80 -5.37 18.48
N TYR A 170 -6.90 -6.67 18.74
CA TYR A 170 -5.76 -7.50 19.16
C TYR A 170 -4.80 -7.77 17.98
N LEU A 171 -5.34 -8.01 16.79
CA LEU A 171 -4.52 -8.10 15.57
C LEU A 171 -3.78 -6.80 15.28
N TYR A 172 -4.46 -5.66 15.40
CA TYR A 172 -3.85 -4.34 15.29
C TYR A 172 -2.71 -4.13 16.30
N LYS A 173 -2.92 -4.49 17.57
CA LYS A 173 -1.87 -4.44 18.61
C LYS A 173 -0.69 -5.34 18.28
N TYR A 174 -0.94 -6.55 17.78
CA TYR A 174 0.11 -7.48 17.37
C TYR A 174 0.96 -6.88 16.23
N LEU A 175 0.29 -6.38 15.19
CA LEU A 175 0.93 -5.74 14.05
C LEU A 175 1.78 -4.54 14.52
N ILE A 176 1.21 -3.60 15.28
CA ILE A 176 1.95 -2.43 15.80
C ILE A 176 3.09 -2.81 16.74
N SER A 177 2.93 -3.83 17.57
CA SER A 177 4.02 -4.30 18.44
C SER A 177 5.20 -4.82 17.62
N SER A 178 4.94 -5.61 16.57
CA SER A 178 5.97 -6.02 15.61
C SER A 178 6.59 -4.82 14.87
N PHE A 179 5.85 -3.73 14.68
CA PHE A 179 6.33 -2.51 14.01
C PHE A 179 7.18 -1.61 14.92
N SER A 180 6.81 -1.42 16.19
CA SER A 180 7.53 -0.56 17.14
C SER A 180 8.89 -1.12 17.57
N GLN A 181 9.07 -2.44 17.54
CA GLN A 181 10.35 -3.08 17.88
C GLN A 181 11.45 -2.80 16.85
N LYS A 182 11.12 -2.47 15.60
CA LYS A 182 12.10 -2.05 14.58
C LYS A 182 12.58 -0.62 14.81
N ILE A 183 11.68 0.31 15.16
CA ILE A 183 12.02 1.72 15.44
C ILE A 183 12.93 1.87 16.67
N LYS A 184 12.84 0.95 17.64
CA LYS A 184 13.72 0.93 18.82
C LYS A 184 15.11 0.32 18.59
N LYS A 185 15.33 -0.40 17.48
CA LYS A 185 16.63 -1.02 17.17
C LYS A 185 17.53 -0.14 16.27
N GLU A 186 16.99 0.97 15.77
CA GLU A 186 17.73 1.96 14.96
C GLU A 186 18.09 3.22 15.75
N LYS A 187 18.17 3.13 17.08
CA LYS A 187 18.77 4.16 17.94
C LYS A 187 20.01 3.63 18.62
#